data_AF-A0A6F8TSA7-F1
#
_entry.id   AF-A0A6F8TSA7-F1
#
_cell.length_a   1.000
_cell.length_b   1.000
_cell.length_c   1.000
_cell.angle_alpha   90.00
_cell.angle_beta   90.00
_cell.angle_gamma   90.00
#
_symmetry.space_group_name_H-M   'P 1'
#
loop_
_entity.id
_entity.type
_entity.pdbx_description
1 polymer ?
#
loop_
_entity_poly.entity_id
_entity_poly.type
_entity_poly.pdbx_seq_one_letter_code
_entity_poly.pdbx_strand_id
1 'polypeptide(L)'
;MAIASGILLPLVMIFGIFIALTNTNLKDPSLLFPIFSDGYAPAMKGSIYVLSGLLEIYLIVLIQPYSEGKIKLHHIIVLGLIFAGLMLGPLSASIMEFGPEESVFLRYPAYEQWRILSIGEFITHLDFFALYQWLSGALIRISLFMFLLATLLVNNRRYDYRQSLKILVPLFIVFFCLVQINVDTYEFYHFLFKVFFPLTVILFIVQTIISAIMIRFLK
;
A
#
# COMPACT_ATOMS: atom_id res chain seq x y z
N MET A 1 -0.98 -11.02 13.84
CA MET A 1 -1.25 -9.95 12.86
C MET A 1 -1.59 -8.62 13.56
N ALA A 2 -2.72 -8.50 14.27
CA ALA A 2 -3.14 -7.23 14.88
C ALA A 2 -2.08 -6.57 15.79
N ILE A 3 -1.42 -7.34 16.67
CA ILE A 3 -0.34 -6.83 17.54
C ILE A 3 0.85 -6.33 16.72
N ALA A 4 1.28 -7.08 15.71
CA ALA A 4 2.38 -6.68 14.83
C ALA A 4 2.04 -5.41 14.06
N SER A 5 0.86 -5.34 13.43
CA SER A 5 0.40 -4.14 12.73
C SER A 5 0.30 -2.91 13.64
N GLY A 6 -0.15 -3.11 14.90
CA GLY A 6 -0.25 -2.05 15.90
C GLY A 6 1.11 -1.48 16.34
N ILE A 7 2.20 -2.24 16.21
CA ILE A 7 3.56 -1.78 16.52
C ILE A 7 4.24 -1.22 15.27
N LEU A 8 4.12 -1.92 14.14
CA LEU A 8 4.81 -1.57 12.90
C LEU A 8 4.27 -0.27 12.27
N LEU A 9 2.95 -0.08 12.21
CA LEU A 9 2.37 1.10 11.54
C LEU A 9 2.80 2.44 12.20
N PRO A 10 2.76 2.60 13.54
CA PRO A 10 3.28 3.79 14.19
C PRO A 10 4.75 4.07 13.88
N LEU A 11 5.60 3.04 13.89
CA LEU A 11 7.02 3.20 13.55
C LEU A 11 7.21 3.64 12.09
N VAL A 12 6.45 3.05 11.16
CA VAL A 12 6.45 3.47 9.76
C VAL A 12 6.07 4.94 9.63
N MET A 13 5.05 5.40 10.34
CA MET A 13 4.63 6.81 10.32
C MET A 13 5.70 7.73 10.92
N ILE A 14 6.29 7.36 12.06
CA ILE A 14 7.36 8.13 12.71
C ILE A 14 8.55 8.27 11.77
N PHE A 15 9.00 7.18 11.13
CA PHE A 15 10.09 7.24 10.17
C PHE A 15 9.74 8.06 8.92
N GLY A 16 8.49 8.00 8.46
CA GLY A 16 8.00 8.84 7.36
C GLY A 16 8.04 10.34 7.70
N ILE A 17 7.63 10.72 8.91
CA ILE A 17 7.72 12.10 9.39
C ILE A 17 9.20 12.51 9.56
N PHE A 18 10.02 11.62 10.11
CA PHE A 18 11.44 11.85 10.32
C PHE A 18 12.17 12.20 9.02
N ILE A 19 12.02 11.39 7.97
CA ILE A 19 12.63 11.71 6.67
C ILE A 19 12.03 12.98 6.07
N ALA A 20 10.71 13.18 6.20
CA ALA A 20 10.06 14.36 5.67
C ALA A 20 10.62 15.66 6.25
N LEU A 21 10.92 15.67 7.56
CA LEU A 21 11.52 16.81 8.25
C LEU A 21 13.02 16.95 7.97
N THR A 22 13.75 15.84 7.91
CA THR A 22 15.22 15.90 7.79
C THR A 22 15.66 16.33 6.39
N ASN A 23 14.94 15.91 5.35
CA ASN A 23 15.22 16.35 3.96
C ASN A 23 14.67 17.74 3.63
N THR A 24 14.15 18.53 4.59
CA THR A 24 13.52 19.83 4.29
C THR A 24 14.45 20.78 3.53
N ASN A 25 15.76 20.76 3.81
CA ASN A 25 16.73 21.62 3.11
C ASN A 25 16.98 21.22 1.65
N LEU A 26 16.63 19.98 1.27
CA LEU A 26 16.77 19.46 -0.09
C LEU A 26 15.50 19.69 -0.93
N LYS A 27 14.40 20.11 -0.30
CA LYS A 27 13.11 20.27 -0.95
C LYS A 27 12.96 21.68 -1.49
N ASP A 28 12.69 21.80 -2.78
CA ASP A 28 12.20 23.02 -3.40
C ASP A 28 10.68 22.93 -3.66
N PRO A 29 9.84 23.61 -2.85
CA PRO A 29 8.39 23.59 -3.03
C PRO A 29 7.90 24.20 -4.33
N SER A 30 8.71 25.04 -5.00
CA SER A 30 8.34 25.66 -6.27
C SER A 30 8.15 24.61 -7.37
N LEU A 31 8.87 23.48 -7.29
CA LEU A 31 8.80 22.38 -8.25
C LEU A 31 7.46 21.63 -8.25
N LEU A 32 6.62 21.82 -7.23
CA LEU A 32 5.26 21.26 -7.20
C LEU A 32 4.28 22.04 -8.09
N PHE A 33 4.62 23.27 -8.46
CA PHE A 33 3.70 24.17 -9.15
C PHE A 33 4.24 24.57 -10.52
N PRO A 34 3.35 24.71 -11.52
CA PRO A 34 1.90 24.45 -11.47
C PRO A 34 1.56 22.95 -11.59
N ILE A 35 0.66 22.45 -10.74
CA ILE A 35 0.27 21.02 -10.66
C ILE A 35 -0.36 20.48 -11.97
N PHE A 36 -0.95 21.36 -12.78
CA PHE A 36 -1.67 21.00 -14.01
C PHE A 36 -1.08 21.69 -15.25
N SER A 37 0.24 21.84 -15.33
CA SER A 37 0.95 22.33 -16.53
C SER A 37 0.47 21.65 -17.81
N ASP A 38 0.31 20.32 -17.75
CA ASP A 38 -0.07 19.46 -18.88
C ASP A 38 -1.56 19.09 -18.88
N GLY A 39 -2.38 19.87 -18.15
CA GLY A 39 -3.80 19.64 -17.96
C GLY A 39 -4.13 18.53 -16.96
N TYR A 40 -5.40 18.11 -16.91
CA TYR A 40 -5.89 17.16 -15.91
C TYR A 40 -5.68 15.68 -16.29
N ALA A 41 -5.48 15.38 -17.58
CA ALA A 41 -5.43 14.02 -18.08
C ALA A 41 -4.28 13.18 -17.45
N PRO A 42 -3.05 13.68 -17.29
CA PRO A 42 -1.97 12.93 -16.64
C PRO A 42 -2.29 12.61 -15.18
N ALA A 43 -2.84 13.57 -14.43
CA ALA A 43 -3.25 13.38 -13.04
C ALA A 43 -4.36 12.33 -12.91
N MET A 44 -5.36 12.34 -13.80
CA MET A 44 -6.41 11.32 -13.82
C MET A 44 -5.88 9.93 -14.19
N LYS A 45 -4.89 9.84 -15.09
CA LYS A 45 -4.25 8.56 -15.42
C LYS A 45 -3.45 8.02 -14.22
N GLY A 46 -2.72 8.90 -13.53
CA GLY A 46 -1.97 8.55 -12.33
C GLY A 46 -2.86 8.10 -11.16
N SER A 47 -4.05 8.70 -11.03
CA SER A 47 -4.97 8.40 -9.93
C SER A 47 -5.46 6.95 -9.93
N ILE A 48 -5.56 6.30 -11.09
CA ILE A 48 -5.92 4.87 -11.19
C ILE A 48 -4.92 4.01 -10.40
N TYR A 49 -3.63 4.31 -10.47
CA TYR A 49 -2.61 3.57 -9.74
C TYR A 49 -2.70 3.81 -8.22
N VAL A 50 -2.98 5.05 -7.81
CA VAL A 50 -3.19 5.39 -6.39
C VAL A 50 -4.45 4.72 -5.84
N LEU A 51 -5.53 4.71 -6.62
CA LEU A 51 -6.80 4.06 -6.27
C LEU A 51 -6.64 2.56 -6.06
N SER A 52 -5.73 1.90 -6.80
CA SER A 52 -5.48 0.46 -6.63
C SER A 52 -5.09 0.11 -5.18
N GLY A 53 -4.31 0.98 -4.53
CA GLY A 53 -3.94 0.83 -3.12
C GLY A 53 -4.99 1.38 -2.16
N LEU A 54 -5.59 2.54 -2.45
CA LEU A 54 -6.60 3.14 -1.55
C LEU A 54 -7.87 2.31 -1.43
N LEU A 55 -8.31 1.65 -2.51
CA LEU A 55 -9.52 0.83 -2.53
C LEU A 55 -9.40 -0.45 -1.69
N GLU A 56 -8.18 -0.84 -1.31
CA GLU A 56 -7.97 -1.93 -0.35
C GLU A 56 -8.52 -1.62 1.05
N ILE A 57 -8.90 -0.37 1.32
CA ILE A 57 -9.65 -0.04 2.53
C ILE A 57 -10.97 -0.84 2.62
N TYR A 58 -11.49 -1.34 1.50
CA TYR A 58 -12.62 -2.26 1.46
C TYR A 58 -12.36 -3.54 2.28
N LEU A 59 -11.10 -3.98 2.44
CA LEU A 59 -10.75 -5.14 3.28
C LEU A 59 -11.21 -4.96 4.73
N ILE A 60 -11.31 -3.72 5.23
CA ILE A 60 -11.84 -3.44 6.57
C ILE A 60 -13.30 -3.89 6.70
N VAL A 61 -14.10 -3.77 5.62
CA VAL A 61 -15.48 -4.27 5.59
C VAL A 61 -15.50 -5.79 5.70
N LEU A 62 -14.56 -6.49 5.04
CA LEU A 62 -14.44 -7.95 5.13
C LEU A 62 -13.97 -8.44 6.50
N ILE A 63 -13.19 -7.62 7.22
CA ILE A 63 -12.73 -7.93 8.58
C ILE A 63 -13.84 -7.70 9.62
N GLN A 64 -14.82 -6.84 9.35
CA GLN A 64 -15.86 -6.46 10.30
C GLN A 64 -16.51 -7.64 11.06
N PRO A 65 -16.87 -8.78 10.43
CA PRO A 65 -17.45 -9.92 11.15
C PRO A 65 -16.53 -10.56 12.19
N TYR A 66 -15.22 -10.31 12.09
CA TYR A 66 -14.18 -10.86 12.97
C TYR A 66 -13.66 -9.83 13.99
N SER A 67 -14.22 -8.62 13.98
CA SER A 67 -13.88 -7.59 14.97
C SER A 67 -14.84 -7.66 16.16
N GLU A 68 -14.30 -7.56 17.38
CA GLU A 68 -15.09 -7.52 18.63
C GLU A 68 -16.01 -6.27 18.69
N GLY A 69 -15.68 -5.22 17.92
CA GLY A 69 -16.41 -3.97 17.88
C GLY A 69 -16.95 -3.60 16.50
N LYS A 70 -17.92 -2.69 16.48
CA LYS A 70 -18.40 -2.08 15.22
C LYS A 70 -17.38 -1.08 14.71
N ILE A 71 -16.85 -1.32 13.52
CA ILE A 71 -15.98 -0.37 12.81
C ILE A 71 -16.87 0.75 12.27
N LYS A 72 -16.83 1.89 12.96
CA LYS A 72 -17.56 3.10 12.57
C LYS A 72 -16.90 3.79 11.37
N LEU A 73 -17.71 4.53 10.61
CA LEU A 73 -17.27 5.28 9.42
C LEU A 73 -16.06 6.19 9.70
N HIS A 74 -16.00 6.85 10.85
CA HIS A 74 -14.88 7.75 11.17
C HIS A 74 -13.53 7.01 11.25
N HIS A 75 -13.48 5.74 11.69
CA HIS A 75 -12.24 4.96 11.67
C HIS A 75 -11.76 4.73 10.24
N ILE A 76 -12.69 4.48 9.31
CA ILE A 76 -12.40 4.29 7.89
C ILE A 76 -11.90 5.61 7.29
N ILE A 77 -12.53 6.74 7.61
CA ILE A 77 -12.10 8.06 7.14
C ILE A 77 -10.68 8.37 7.65
N VAL A 78 -10.42 8.18 8.95
CA VAL A 78 -9.09 8.40 9.55
C VAL A 78 -8.03 7.52 8.89
N LEU A 79 -8.33 6.23 8.70
CA LEU A 79 -7.40 5.31 8.03
C LEU A 79 -7.14 5.73 6.57
N GLY A 80 -8.18 6.15 5.84
CA GLY A 80 -8.05 6.65 4.48
C GLY A 80 -7.20 7.91 4.39
N LEU A 81 -7.34 8.84 5.35
CA LEU A 81 -6.50 10.04 5.44
C LEU A 81 -5.05 9.69 5.76
N ILE A 82 -4.80 8.73 6.65
CA ILE A 82 -3.45 8.24 6.94
C ILE A 82 -2.81 7.67 5.67
N PHE A 83 -3.51 6.80 4.94
CA PHE A 83 -2.98 6.23 3.70
C PHE A 83 -2.77 7.28 2.62
N ALA A 84 -3.69 8.24 2.46
CA ALA A 84 -3.51 9.35 1.55
C ALA A 84 -2.26 10.18 1.91
N GLY A 85 -2.05 10.48 3.19
CA GLY A 85 -0.85 11.18 3.66
C GLY A 85 0.44 10.40 3.40
N LEU A 86 0.43 9.08 3.64
CA LEU A 86 1.56 8.19 3.37
C LEU A 86 1.88 8.04 1.88
N MET A 87 0.92 8.29 0.99
CA MET A 87 1.14 8.31 -0.47
C MET A 87 1.57 9.69 -0.96
N LEU A 88 0.89 10.75 -0.53
CA LEU A 88 1.16 12.13 -0.95
C LEU A 88 2.50 12.65 -0.42
N GLY A 89 2.90 12.26 0.80
CA GLY A 89 4.16 12.68 1.41
C GLY A 89 5.37 12.32 0.55
N PRO A 90 5.64 11.04 0.29
CA PRO A 90 6.73 10.63 -0.58
C PRO A 90 6.57 11.12 -2.02
N LEU A 91 5.36 11.17 -2.57
CA LEU A 91 5.14 11.71 -3.92
C LEU A 91 5.60 13.17 -4.04
N SER A 92 5.12 14.02 -3.14
CA SER A 92 5.47 15.44 -3.13
C SER A 92 6.95 15.65 -2.79
N ALA A 93 7.50 14.90 -1.84
CA ALA A 93 8.92 14.94 -1.52
C ALA A 93 9.79 14.55 -2.72
N SER A 94 9.38 13.57 -3.53
CA SER A 94 10.15 13.16 -4.71
C SER A 94 10.26 14.29 -5.72
N ILE A 95 9.13 14.95 -6.00
CA ILE A 95 9.09 16.07 -6.93
C ILE A 95 9.91 17.25 -6.40
N MET A 96 9.84 17.54 -5.10
CA MET A 96 10.60 18.64 -4.49
C MET A 96 12.10 18.37 -4.36
N GLU A 97 12.52 17.11 -4.15
CA GLU A 97 13.92 16.73 -3.95
C GLU A 97 14.65 16.47 -5.28
N PHE A 98 13.97 15.88 -6.26
CA PHE A 98 14.58 15.44 -7.52
C PHE A 98 14.06 16.19 -8.75
N GLY A 99 12.92 16.88 -8.65
CA GLY A 99 12.20 17.44 -9.80
C GLY A 99 11.31 16.41 -10.50
N PRO A 100 10.31 16.87 -11.29
CA PRO A 100 9.36 15.98 -11.96
C PRO A 100 10.00 15.14 -13.06
N GLU A 101 10.97 15.70 -13.80
CA GLU A 101 11.66 15.01 -14.90
C GLU A 101 12.47 13.81 -14.38
N GLU A 102 13.31 14.01 -13.35
CA GLU A 102 14.13 12.94 -12.80
C GLU A 102 13.30 11.91 -12.03
N SER A 103 12.27 12.36 -11.30
CA SER A 103 11.40 11.48 -10.50
C SER A 103 10.73 10.37 -11.33
N VAL A 104 10.49 10.61 -12.63
CA VAL A 104 9.87 9.61 -13.53
C VAL A 104 10.84 8.46 -13.85
N PHE A 105 12.14 8.73 -13.85
CA PHE A 105 13.18 7.72 -14.14
C PHE A 105 13.62 6.96 -12.88
N LEU A 106 13.31 7.49 -11.68
CA LEU A 106 13.56 6.78 -10.43
C LEU A 106 12.63 5.57 -10.31
N ARG A 107 13.22 4.37 -10.27
CA ARG A 107 12.46 3.13 -10.10
C ARG A 107 11.73 3.07 -8.75
N TYR A 108 12.36 3.57 -7.69
CA TYR A 108 11.82 3.59 -6.34
C TYR A 108 12.00 4.98 -5.71
N PRO A 109 11.23 6.00 -6.13
CA PRO A 109 11.48 7.38 -5.72
C PRO A 109 11.47 7.57 -4.20
N ALA A 110 10.57 6.89 -3.49
CA ALA A 110 10.51 6.93 -2.02
C ALA A 110 11.73 6.29 -1.33
N TYR A 111 12.37 5.27 -1.93
CA TYR A 111 13.62 4.70 -1.41
C TYR A 111 14.79 5.66 -1.64
N GLU A 112 14.80 6.33 -2.78
CA GLU A 112 15.85 7.29 -3.15
C GLU A 112 15.92 8.48 -2.19
N GLN A 113 14.78 8.91 -1.65
CA GLN A 113 14.73 9.93 -0.60
C GLN A 113 15.57 9.53 0.63
N TRP A 114 15.52 8.25 1.02
CA TRP A 114 16.33 7.75 2.13
C TRP A 114 17.80 7.55 1.75
N ARG A 115 18.10 7.32 0.47
CA ARG A 115 19.47 7.15 -0.03
C ARG A 115 20.25 8.46 0.00
N ILE A 116 19.58 9.60 -0.26
CA ILE A 116 20.21 10.92 -0.23
C ILE A 116 20.26 11.54 1.18
N LEU A 117 19.58 10.92 2.15
CA LEU A 117 19.53 11.40 3.51
C LEU A 117 20.89 11.25 4.20
N SER A 118 21.46 12.38 4.61
CA SER A 118 22.68 12.43 5.43
C SER A 118 22.50 13.30 6.67
N ILE A 119 22.90 12.81 7.83
CA ILE A 119 22.85 13.56 9.10
C ILE A 119 24.29 13.88 9.54
N GLY A 120 24.67 15.14 9.38
CA GLY A 120 26.05 15.58 9.58
C GLY A 120 27.00 14.90 8.58
N GLU A 121 28.25 14.71 8.99
CA GLU A 121 29.30 14.11 8.14
C GLU A 121 29.39 12.58 8.24
N PHE A 122 28.67 11.95 9.17
CA PHE A 122 28.96 10.57 9.60
C PHE A 122 27.82 9.56 9.37
N ILE A 123 26.57 10.01 9.17
CA ILE A 123 25.41 9.12 9.04
C ILE A 123 24.82 9.28 7.64
N THR A 124 25.10 8.34 6.74
CA THR A 124 24.75 8.41 5.30
C THR A 124 23.99 7.18 4.77
N HIS A 125 23.79 6.14 5.58
CA HIS A 125 23.17 4.87 5.17
C HIS A 125 21.93 4.56 5.99
N LEU A 126 20.91 5.43 5.87
CA LEU A 126 19.61 5.28 6.54
C LEU A 126 18.55 4.65 5.63
N ASP A 127 18.91 4.24 4.43
CA ASP A 127 18.07 3.58 3.42
C ASP A 127 17.52 2.22 3.87
N PHE A 128 18.13 1.59 4.88
CA PHE A 128 17.54 0.41 5.52
C PHE A 128 16.18 0.70 6.18
N PHE A 129 15.90 1.94 6.60
CA PHE A 129 14.59 2.30 7.14
C PHE A 129 13.51 2.28 6.05
N ALA A 130 13.85 2.62 4.80
CA ALA A 130 12.96 2.47 3.66
C ALA A 130 12.60 0.99 3.45
N LEU A 131 13.59 0.10 3.50
CA LEU A 131 13.39 -1.34 3.39
C LEU A 131 12.55 -1.87 4.55
N TYR A 132 12.79 -1.40 5.77
CA TYR A 132 11.98 -1.74 6.94
C TYR A 132 10.51 -1.32 6.73
N GLN A 133 10.25 -0.10 6.25
CA GLN A 133 8.90 0.39 6.00
C GLN A 133 8.19 -0.44 4.92
N TRP A 134 8.90 -0.75 3.83
CA TRP A 134 8.37 -1.56 2.74
C TRP A 134 8.05 -3.00 3.18
N LEU A 135 8.98 -3.67 3.85
CA LEU A 135 8.79 -5.03 4.37
C LEU A 135 7.68 -5.08 5.42
N SER A 136 7.58 -4.07 6.28
CA SER A 136 6.49 -3.97 7.26
C SER A 136 5.13 -3.88 6.57
N GLY A 137 5.00 -3.03 5.54
CA GLY A 137 3.78 -2.92 4.74
C GLY A 137 3.42 -4.22 4.03
N ALA A 138 4.41 -4.86 3.39
CA ALA A 138 4.23 -6.15 2.72
C ALA A 138 3.77 -7.25 3.69
N LEU A 139 4.41 -7.34 4.87
CA LEU A 139 4.06 -8.31 5.90
C LEU A 139 2.63 -8.13 6.40
N ILE A 140 2.22 -6.89 6.70
CA ILE A 140 0.85 -6.58 7.15
C ILE A 140 -0.15 -6.98 6.07
N ARG A 141 0.12 -6.60 4.82
CA ARG A 141 -0.76 -6.82 3.68
C ARG A 141 -0.91 -8.31 3.36
N ILE A 142 0.19 -9.05 3.23
CA ILE A 142 0.18 -10.50 2.99
C ILE A 142 -0.51 -11.23 4.14
N SER A 143 -0.21 -10.88 5.39
CA SER A 143 -0.86 -11.49 6.56
C SER A 143 -2.38 -11.28 6.54
N LEU A 144 -2.83 -10.08 6.13
CA LEU A 144 -4.25 -9.76 6.03
C LEU A 144 -4.95 -10.62 4.98
N PHE A 145 -4.38 -10.67 3.78
CA PHE A 145 -4.95 -11.46 2.68
C PHE A 145 -4.97 -12.95 3.02
N MET A 146 -3.93 -13.47 3.65
CA MET A 146 -3.89 -14.88 4.08
C MET A 146 -4.93 -15.18 5.14
N PHE A 147 -5.14 -14.28 6.11
CA PHE A 147 -6.20 -14.42 7.10
C PHE A 147 -7.60 -14.45 6.45
N LEU A 148 -7.88 -13.50 5.56
CA LEU A 148 -9.16 -13.43 4.85
C LEU A 148 -9.39 -14.65 3.96
N LEU A 149 -8.38 -15.08 3.19
CA LEU A 149 -8.46 -16.29 2.36
C LEU A 149 -8.76 -17.53 3.21
N ALA A 150 -8.03 -17.72 4.32
CA ALA A 150 -8.26 -18.84 5.22
C ALA A 150 -9.70 -18.87 5.71
N THR A 151 -10.25 -17.71 6.07
CA THR A 151 -11.55 -17.65 6.75
C THR A 151 -12.72 -17.64 5.77
N LEU A 152 -12.54 -17.14 4.56
CA LEU A 152 -13.55 -17.20 3.51
C LEU A 152 -13.65 -18.60 2.87
N LEU A 153 -12.52 -19.30 2.70
CA LEU A 153 -12.50 -20.63 2.08
C LEU A 153 -12.84 -21.76 3.05
N VAL A 154 -12.44 -21.64 4.32
CA VAL A 154 -12.86 -22.56 5.38
C VAL A 154 -14.24 -22.11 5.86
N ASN A 155 -15.27 -22.51 5.12
CA ASN A 155 -16.69 -22.24 5.38
C ASN A 155 -17.18 -22.89 6.70
N ASN A 156 -16.65 -22.43 7.83
CA ASN A 156 -17.02 -22.92 9.15
C ASN A 156 -17.15 -21.75 10.12
N ARG A 157 -18.32 -21.68 10.79
CA ARG A 157 -18.60 -20.70 11.87
C ARG A 157 -17.67 -20.83 13.07
N ARG A 158 -16.85 -21.89 13.13
CA ARG A 158 -15.80 -22.09 14.14
C ARG A 158 -14.48 -22.24 13.40
N TYR A 159 -13.53 -21.35 13.70
CA TYR A 159 -12.18 -21.41 13.19
C TYR A 159 -11.54 -22.76 13.57
N ASP A 160 -11.39 -23.67 12.60
CA ASP A 160 -10.62 -24.90 12.76
C ASP A 160 -9.24 -24.71 12.13
N TYR A 161 -8.23 -24.56 12.99
CA TYR A 161 -6.86 -24.35 12.55
C TYR A 161 -6.39 -25.48 11.63
N ARG A 162 -6.84 -26.73 11.84
CA ARG A 162 -6.40 -27.87 11.03
C ARG A 162 -6.94 -27.80 9.60
N GLN A 163 -8.16 -27.29 9.42
CA GLN A 163 -8.73 -27.09 8.10
C GLN A 163 -8.09 -25.91 7.38
N SER A 164 -7.78 -24.83 8.11
CA SER A 164 -7.06 -23.69 7.53
C SER A 164 -5.68 -24.09 6.99
N LEU A 165 -4.94 -24.95 7.70
CA LEU A 165 -3.64 -25.43 7.25
C LEU A 165 -3.73 -26.25 5.95
N LYS A 166 -4.79 -27.04 5.76
CA LYS A 166 -4.98 -27.81 4.52
C LYS A 166 -5.12 -26.93 3.28
N ILE A 167 -5.58 -25.69 3.43
CA ILE A 167 -5.71 -24.72 2.33
C ILE A 167 -4.46 -23.85 2.23
N LEU A 168 -3.98 -23.34 3.37
CA LEU A 168 -2.88 -22.39 3.39
C LEU A 168 -1.54 -23.02 3.00
N VAL A 169 -1.25 -24.25 3.42
CA VAL A 169 0.02 -24.93 3.09
C VAL A 169 0.20 -25.09 1.58
N PRO A 170 -0.74 -25.69 0.81
CA PRO A 170 -0.60 -25.76 -0.64
C PRO A 170 -0.55 -24.38 -1.30
N LEU A 171 -1.29 -23.38 -0.78
CA LEU A 171 -1.21 -22.02 -1.30
C LEU A 171 0.19 -21.41 -1.12
N PHE A 172 0.81 -21.60 0.04
CA PHE A 172 2.19 -21.17 0.29
C PHE A 172 3.19 -21.88 -0.62
N ILE A 173 3.00 -23.17 -0.89
CA ILE A 173 3.84 -23.92 -1.85
C ILE A 173 3.71 -23.31 -3.25
N VAL A 174 2.48 -23.03 -3.71
CA VAL A 174 2.24 -22.38 -5.00
C VAL A 174 2.93 -21.02 -5.05
N PHE A 175 2.77 -20.17 -4.04
CA PHE A 175 3.46 -18.88 -3.99
C PHE A 175 4.98 -19.01 -3.96
N PHE A 176 5.52 -19.97 -3.22
CA PHE A 176 6.95 -20.24 -3.20
C PHE A 176 7.46 -20.63 -4.59
N CYS A 177 6.76 -21.53 -5.30
CA CYS A 177 7.09 -21.91 -6.67
C CYS A 177 7.01 -20.71 -7.63
N LEU A 178 5.98 -19.87 -7.53
CA LEU A 178 5.83 -18.68 -8.37
C LEU A 178 6.97 -17.68 -8.16
N VAL A 179 7.44 -17.51 -6.92
CA VAL A 179 8.57 -16.62 -6.61
C VAL A 179 9.90 -17.11 -7.21
N GLN A 180 10.05 -18.41 -7.46
CA GLN A 180 11.24 -18.95 -8.13
C GLN A 180 11.25 -18.70 -9.64
N ILE A 181 10.13 -18.28 -10.23
CA ILE A 181 10.08 -17.94 -11.66
C ILE A 181 10.88 -16.66 -11.86
N ASN A 182 11.99 -16.76 -12.58
CA ASN A 182 12.80 -15.61 -12.93
C ASN A 182 12.09 -14.83 -14.04
N VAL A 183 11.40 -13.76 -13.65
CA VAL A 183 10.73 -12.84 -14.56
C VAL A 183 11.60 -11.60 -14.70
N ASP A 184 11.81 -11.16 -15.94
CA ASP A 184 12.51 -9.91 -16.17
C ASP A 184 11.80 -8.74 -15.47
N THR A 185 12.58 -7.86 -14.87
CA THR A 185 12.05 -6.73 -14.11
C THR A 185 11.14 -5.86 -14.96
N TYR A 186 11.52 -5.56 -16.21
CA TYR A 186 10.76 -4.65 -17.06
C TYR A 186 9.39 -5.23 -17.36
N GLU A 187 9.33 -6.51 -17.74
CA GLU A 187 8.08 -7.22 -18.00
C GLU A 187 7.17 -7.28 -16.76
N PHE A 188 7.76 -7.51 -15.58
CA PHE A 188 7.00 -7.50 -14.33
C PHE A 188 6.36 -6.13 -14.06
N TYR A 189 7.09 -5.03 -14.26
CA TYR A 189 6.56 -3.68 -14.10
C TYR A 189 5.49 -3.34 -15.13
N HIS A 190 5.71 -3.73 -16.38
CA HIS A 190 4.73 -3.52 -17.45
C HIS A 190 3.42 -4.24 -17.12
N PHE A 191 3.49 -5.50 -16.67
CA PHE A 191 2.34 -6.24 -16.18
C PHE A 191 1.64 -5.54 -15.00
N LEU A 192 2.40 -5.05 -14.01
CA LEU A 192 1.84 -4.36 -12.86
C LEU A 192 1.01 -3.13 -13.26
N PHE A 193 1.61 -2.24 -14.06
CA PHE A 193 0.98 -0.98 -14.45
C PHE A 193 -0.08 -1.12 -15.54
N LYS A 194 0.05 -2.07 -16.46
CA LYS A 194 -0.95 -2.24 -17.54
C LYS A 194 -2.11 -3.15 -17.17
N VAL A 195 -1.88 -4.14 -16.31
CA VAL A 195 -2.87 -5.20 -16.04
C VAL A 195 -3.26 -5.22 -14.56
N PHE A 196 -2.31 -5.40 -13.66
CA PHE A 196 -2.61 -5.66 -12.25
C PHE A 196 -3.30 -4.48 -11.55
N PHE A 197 -2.76 -3.26 -11.64
CA PHE A 197 -3.35 -2.09 -10.97
C PHE A 197 -4.73 -1.71 -11.54
N PRO A 198 -4.94 -1.63 -12.87
CA PRO A 198 -6.29 -1.39 -13.39
C PRO A 198 -7.29 -2.48 -12.99
N LEU A 199 -6.88 -3.75 -13.02
CA LEU A 199 -7.75 -4.88 -12.65
C LEU A 199 -8.15 -4.84 -11.17
N THR A 200 -7.20 -4.53 -10.28
CA THR A 200 -7.47 -4.41 -8.83
C THR A 200 -8.46 -3.28 -8.52
N VAL A 201 -8.34 -2.12 -9.19
CA VAL A 201 -9.32 -1.03 -9.09
C VAL A 201 -10.71 -1.51 -9.50
N ILE A 202 -10.82 -2.14 -10.68
CA ILE A 202 -12.10 -2.67 -11.17
C ILE A 202 -12.68 -3.67 -10.17
N LEU A 203 -11.87 -4.60 -9.67
CA LEU A 203 -12.28 -5.63 -8.72
C LEU A 203 -12.86 -5.00 -7.44
N PHE A 204 -12.15 -4.06 -6.81
CA PHE A 204 -12.63 -3.45 -5.56
C PHE A 204 -13.85 -2.55 -5.78
N ILE A 205 -13.95 -1.83 -6.91
CA ILE A 205 -15.14 -1.05 -7.24
C ILE A 205 -16.35 -1.97 -7.40
N VAL A 206 -16.22 -3.02 -8.21
CA VAL A 206 -17.29 -4.00 -8.43
C VAL A 206 -17.71 -4.66 -7.12
N GLN A 207 -16.74 -5.08 -6.29
CA GLN A 207 -17.02 -5.69 -5.00
C GLN A 207 -17.74 -4.73 -4.03
N THR A 208 -17.35 -3.46 -4.02
CA THR A 208 -18.00 -2.42 -3.21
C THR A 208 -19.44 -2.18 -3.66
N ILE A 209 -19.68 -2.06 -4.97
CA ILE A 209 -21.01 -1.86 -5.56
C ILE A 209 -21.91 -3.06 -5.27
N ILE A 210 -21.44 -4.29 -5.49
CA ILE A 210 -22.20 -5.51 -5.20
C ILE A 210 -22.57 -5.56 -3.72
N SER A 211 -21.63 -5.27 -2.83
CA SER A 211 -21.88 -5.24 -1.38
C SER A 211 -22.94 -4.21 -1.00
N ALA A 212 -22.87 -3.00 -1.56
CA ALA A 212 -23.85 -1.94 -1.32
C ALA A 212 -25.25 -2.34 -1.82
N ILE A 213 -25.32 -3.00 -2.98
CA ILE A 213 -26.56 -3.51 -3.55
C ILE A 213 -27.15 -4.61 -2.65
N MET A 214 -26.35 -5.59 -2.23
CA MET A 214 -26.81 -6.67 -1.34
C MET A 214 -27.38 -6.13 -0.03
N ILE A 215 -26.72 -5.14 0.59
CA ILE A 215 -27.20 -4.50 1.82
C ILE A 215 -28.56 -3.82 1.60
N ARG A 216 -28.81 -3.26 0.41
CA ARG A 216 -30.08 -2.61 0.08
C ARG A 216 -31.23 -3.62 -0.12
N PHE A 217 -30.94 -4.82 -0.62
CA PHE A 217 -31.92 -5.89 -0.81
C PHE A 217 -32.15 -6.78 0.43
N LEU A 218 -31.19 -6.82 1.36
CA LEU A 218 -31.29 -7.56 2.62
C LEU A 218 -31.97 -6.77 3.75
N LYS A 219 -32.25 -5.47 3.53
CA LYS A 219 -33.12 -4.65 4.37
C LYS A 219 -34.55 -4.69 3.84
#